data_AF-A0A423IT68-F1
#
_entry.id   AF-A0A423IT68-F1
#
_cell.length_a   1.000
_cell.length_b   1.000
_cell.length_c   1.000
_cell.angle_alpha   90.00
_cell.angle_beta   90.00
_cell.angle_gamma   90.00
#
_symmetry.space_group_name_H-M   'P 1'
#
loop_
_entity.id
_entity.type
_entity.pdbx_description
1 polymer ?
#
loop_
_entity_poly.entity_id
_entity_poly.type
_entity_poly.pdbx_seq_one_letter_code
_entity_poly.pdbx_strand_id
1 'polypeptide(L)'
;MAPRIKTSERIVQNSLELFNQQGERSISTNHIAAHMEISPGNLYYHFPNKQAIIAVLFSEYENLVDSFLRPPQGRAATVEDKRFYLKELLAAMWQYRFLHRDLEHLLDSDPELAARYRRFSQRCLIQGTHIYAGFVEAGILRMDKVQIESLTLNAWIILTSWVRFLCTTRENSNHLSEQAIKRGVYQVLVLEAGFVTDQSRDAVNALFEEFYVPLAQALEEVG
;
A
#
# COMPACT_ATOMS: atom_id res chain seq x y z
N MET A 1 -8.89 -12.63 29.88
CA MET A 1 -7.98 -11.46 29.86
C MET A 1 -7.38 -11.37 28.47
N ALA A 2 -7.57 -10.26 27.76
CA ALA A 2 -6.89 -10.04 26.49
C ALA A 2 -5.36 -10.02 26.74
N PRO A 3 -4.53 -10.62 25.86
CA PRO A 3 -3.09 -10.63 26.05
C PRO A 3 -2.55 -9.20 26.08
N ARG A 4 -1.71 -8.89 27.07
CA ARG A 4 -1.08 -7.57 27.20
C ARG A 4 -0.07 -7.41 26.06
N ILE A 5 -0.33 -6.45 25.16
CA ILE A 5 0.57 -6.09 24.05
C ILE A 5 1.97 -5.82 24.61
N LYS A 6 3.01 -6.37 23.97
CA LYS A 6 4.40 -6.19 24.40
C LYS A 6 4.84 -4.74 24.18
N THR A 7 5.75 -4.23 25.01
CA THR A 7 6.28 -2.86 24.85
C THR A 7 6.89 -2.64 23.46
N SER A 8 7.57 -3.64 22.91
CA SER A 8 8.12 -3.59 21.55
C SER A 8 7.03 -3.40 20.48
N GLU A 9 5.91 -4.09 20.59
CA GLU A 9 4.77 -3.96 19.67
C GLU A 9 4.14 -2.56 19.79
N ARG A 10 4.02 -2.03 21.01
CA ARG A 10 3.57 -0.65 21.23
C ARG A 10 4.52 0.37 20.57
N ILE A 11 5.83 0.18 20.67
CA ILE A 11 6.82 1.07 20.01
C ILE A 11 6.60 1.08 18.50
N VAL A 12 6.43 -0.08 17.88
CA VAL A 12 6.18 -0.21 16.43
C VAL A 12 4.88 0.51 16.03
N GLN A 13 3.79 0.26 16.77
CA GLN A 13 2.49 0.88 16.48
C GLN A 13 2.51 2.41 16.61
N ASN A 14 3.10 2.93 17.69
CA ASN A 14 3.21 4.38 17.90
C ASN A 14 4.15 5.03 16.87
N SER A 15 5.21 4.32 16.47
CA SER A 15 6.10 4.81 15.40
C SER A 15 5.37 4.89 14.06
N LEU A 16 4.58 3.88 13.71
CA LEU A 16 3.76 3.89 12.50
C LEU A 16 2.82 5.09 12.47
N GLU A 17 2.13 5.36 13.59
CA GLU A 17 1.24 6.50 13.72
C GLU A 17 1.98 7.83 13.51
N LEU A 18 3.07 8.05 14.24
CA LEU A 18 3.87 9.27 14.13
C LEU A 18 4.45 9.46 12.73
N PHE A 19 5.00 8.41 12.12
CA PHE A 19 5.51 8.47 10.76
C PHE A 19 4.41 8.83 9.77
N ASN A 20 3.25 8.20 9.88
CA ASN A 20 2.12 8.47 9.01
C ASN A 20 1.58 9.91 9.13
N GLN A 21 1.54 10.47 10.33
CA GLN A 21 1.03 11.81 10.60
C GLN A 21 2.03 12.93 10.27
N GLN A 22 3.31 12.74 10.63
CA GLN A 22 4.27 13.85 10.67
C GLN A 22 5.42 13.72 9.66
N GLY A 23 5.56 12.60 8.97
CA GLY A 23 6.75 12.31 8.17
C GLY A 23 7.71 11.39 8.91
N GLU A 24 8.30 10.41 8.24
CA GLU A 24 9.34 9.60 8.90
C GLU A 24 10.59 10.44 9.21
N ARG A 25 10.92 11.38 8.33
CA ARG A 25 12.13 12.22 8.44
C ARG A 25 12.12 13.16 9.65
N SER A 26 10.95 13.64 10.06
CA SER A 26 10.78 14.57 11.20
C SER A 26 10.76 13.85 12.56
N ILE A 27 10.56 12.54 12.55
CA ILE A 27 10.42 11.73 13.77
C ILE A 27 11.74 11.05 14.13
N SER A 28 12.16 11.24 15.37
CA SER A 28 13.32 10.59 15.99
C SER A 28 12.87 9.55 17.02
N THR A 29 13.79 8.68 17.45
CA THR A 29 13.53 7.75 18.57
C THR A 29 13.14 8.49 19.85
N ASN A 30 13.69 9.69 20.10
CA ASN A 30 13.30 10.51 21.25
C ASN A 30 11.87 11.02 21.14
N HIS A 31 11.41 11.41 19.94
CA HIS A 31 10.01 11.80 19.71
C HIS A 31 9.07 10.61 20.00
N ILE A 32 9.42 9.40 19.55
CA ILE A 32 8.65 8.19 19.80
C ILE A 32 8.60 7.88 21.32
N ALA A 33 9.74 7.91 22.01
CA ALA A 33 9.82 7.66 23.44
C ALA A 33 8.98 8.67 24.24
N ALA A 34 9.05 9.96 23.88
CA ALA A 34 8.26 11.02 24.50
C ALA A 34 6.75 10.83 24.28
N HIS A 35 6.33 10.51 23.05
CA HIS A 35 4.93 10.25 22.72
C HIS A 35 4.35 9.07 23.50
N MET A 36 5.17 8.05 23.77
CA MET A 36 4.78 6.87 24.54
C MET A 36 4.93 7.04 26.07
N GLU A 37 5.42 8.19 26.53
CA GLU A 37 5.75 8.44 27.94
C GLU A 37 6.72 7.40 28.54
N ILE A 38 7.71 6.96 27.74
CA ILE A 38 8.79 6.05 28.19
C ILE A 38 10.15 6.74 28.14
N SER A 39 11.12 6.24 28.91
CA SER A 39 12.50 6.74 28.82
C SER A 39 13.15 6.35 27.48
N PRO A 40 14.05 7.18 26.93
CA PRO A 40 14.83 6.80 25.74
C PRO A 40 15.55 5.47 25.93
N GLY A 41 16.09 5.21 27.13
CA GLY A 41 16.75 3.94 27.46
C GLY A 41 15.83 2.72 27.35
N ASN A 42 14.54 2.85 27.67
CA ASN A 42 13.56 1.77 27.49
C ASN A 42 13.32 1.50 26.00
N LEU A 43 13.24 2.54 25.16
CA LEU A 43 13.15 2.35 23.71
C LEU A 43 14.42 1.67 23.16
N TYR A 44 15.60 2.14 23.54
CA TYR A 44 16.88 1.58 23.10
C TYR A 44 17.11 0.14 23.55
N TYR A 45 16.49 -0.28 24.65
CA TYR A 45 16.49 -1.69 25.08
C TYR A 45 15.79 -2.60 24.05
N HIS A 46 14.75 -2.10 23.38
CA HIS A 46 14.00 -2.86 22.38
C HIS A 46 14.49 -2.64 20.95
N PHE A 47 14.87 -1.42 20.61
CA PHE A 47 15.28 -1.03 19.27
C PHE A 47 16.53 -0.16 19.30
N PRO A 48 17.66 -0.61 18.71
CA PRO A 48 18.92 0.13 18.79
C PRO A 48 18.90 1.46 18.03
N ASN A 49 18.01 1.61 17.05
CA ASN A 49 17.86 2.82 16.23
C ASN A 49 16.48 2.86 15.54
N LYS A 50 16.20 3.94 14.81
CA LYS A 50 14.95 4.12 14.05
C LYS A 50 14.81 3.10 12.91
N GLN A 51 15.90 2.75 12.24
CA GLN A 51 15.93 1.80 11.13
C GLN A 51 15.45 0.41 11.56
N ALA A 52 15.80 -0.04 12.77
CA ALA A 52 15.33 -1.32 13.31
C ALA A 52 13.80 -1.35 13.48
N ILE A 53 13.17 -0.23 13.85
CA ILE A 53 11.71 -0.11 13.92
C ILE A 53 11.10 -0.16 12.51
N ILE A 54 11.69 0.59 11.56
CA ILE A 54 11.24 0.62 10.16
C ILE A 54 11.35 -0.76 9.51
N ALA A 55 12.40 -1.53 9.81
CA ALA A 55 12.57 -2.89 9.31
C ALA A 55 11.45 -3.83 9.80
N VAL A 56 10.97 -3.66 11.04
CA VAL A 56 9.80 -4.39 11.54
C VAL A 56 8.53 -3.95 10.81
N LEU A 57 8.28 -2.64 10.70
CA LEU A 57 7.12 -2.11 9.96
C LEU A 57 7.10 -2.58 8.50
N PHE A 58 8.25 -2.59 7.83
CA PHE A 58 8.37 -3.09 6.47
C PHE A 58 8.09 -4.60 6.41
N SER A 59 8.48 -5.36 7.43
CA SER A 59 8.14 -6.79 7.52
C SER A 59 6.65 -7.04 7.65
N GLU A 60 5.98 -6.25 8.49
CA GLU A 60 4.53 -6.33 8.65
C GLU A 60 3.81 -5.97 7.35
N TYR A 61 4.26 -4.91 6.67
CA TYR A 61 3.73 -4.51 5.37
C TYR A 61 3.95 -5.59 4.29
N GLU A 62 5.17 -6.13 4.20
CA GLU A 62 5.50 -7.21 3.26
C GLU A 62 4.60 -8.44 3.50
N ASN A 63 4.46 -8.87 4.75
CA ASN A 63 3.61 -10.01 5.11
C ASN A 63 2.13 -9.74 4.83
N LEU A 64 1.65 -8.51 5.08
CA LEU A 64 0.28 -8.10 4.77
C LEU A 64 0.02 -8.24 3.27
N VAL A 65 0.89 -7.65 2.43
CA VAL A 65 0.74 -7.72 0.96
C VAL A 65 0.85 -9.15 0.45
N ASP A 66 1.82 -9.94 0.92
CA ASP A 66 1.98 -11.34 0.52
C ASP A 66 0.76 -12.21 0.93
N SER A 67 -0.01 -11.81 1.95
CA SER A 67 -1.19 -12.55 2.40
C SER A 67 -2.36 -12.51 1.41
N PHE A 68 -2.55 -11.38 0.72
CA PHE A 68 -3.67 -11.15 -0.19
C PHE A 68 -3.25 -11.10 -1.66
N LEU A 69 -2.03 -10.70 -2.00
CA LEU A 69 -1.59 -10.55 -3.40
C LEU A 69 -1.19 -11.89 -4.01
N ARG A 70 -2.17 -12.77 -4.18
CA ARG A 70 -2.02 -14.09 -4.78
C ARG A 70 -3.32 -14.53 -5.46
N PRO A 71 -3.26 -15.26 -6.58
CA PRO A 71 -4.45 -15.79 -7.22
C PRO A 71 -5.22 -16.76 -6.30
N PRO A 72 -6.55 -16.87 -6.44
CA PRO A 72 -7.33 -17.88 -5.73
C PRO A 72 -6.87 -19.30 -6.11
N GLN A 73 -6.83 -20.18 -5.12
CA GLN A 73 -6.38 -21.57 -5.30
C GLN A 73 -7.58 -22.51 -5.44
N GLY A 74 -7.54 -23.40 -6.43
CA GLY A 74 -8.56 -24.45 -6.60
C GLY A 74 -9.92 -23.97 -7.13
N ARG A 75 -10.04 -22.71 -7.56
CA ARG A 75 -11.23 -22.17 -8.25
C ARG A 75 -10.85 -21.05 -9.23
N ALA A 76 -11.73 -20.76 -10.17
CA ALA A 76 -11.60 -19.60 -11.03
C ALA A 76 -11.70 -18.28 -10.23
N ALA A 77 -11.03 -17.25 -10.75
CA ALA A 77 -11.16 -15.90 -10.22
C ALA A 77 -12.55 -15.31 -10.52
N THR A 78 -12.98 -14.38 -9.67
CA THR A 78 -14.28 -13.72 -9.77
C THR A 78 -14.10 -12.20 -9.68
N VAL A 79 -15.13 -11.45 -10.08
CA VAL A 79 -15.13 -9.98 -9.88
C VAL A 79 -15.08 -9.61 -8.39
N GLU A 80 -15.54 -10.49 -7.50
CA GLU A 80 -15.44 -10.24 -6.05
C GLU A 80 -14.00 -10.37 -5.52
N ASP A 81 -13.19 -11.28 -6.08
CA ASP A 81 -11.75 -11.32 -5.77
C ASP A 81 -11.07 -10.00 -6.13
N LYS A 82 -11.52 -9.39 -7.23
CA LYS A 82 -11.03 -8.10 -7.66
C LYS A 82 -11.39 -6.98 -6.68
N ARG A 83 -12.65 -6.95 -6.23
CA ARG A 83 -13.09 -6.03 -5.16
C ARG A 83 -12.23 -6.21 -3.93
N PHE A 84 -11.98 -7.46 -3.51
CA PHE A 84 -11.12 -7.79 -2.40
C PHE A 84 -9.70 -7.23 -2.57
N TYR A 85 -9.03 -7.50 -3.70
CA TYR A 85 -7.69 -6.95 -3.94
C TYR A 85 -7.63 -5.42 -3.87
N LEU A 86 -8.63 -4.72 -4.43
CA LEU A 86 -8.68 -3.26 -4.39
C LEU A 86 -8.87 -2.72 -2.97
N LYS A 87 -9.69 -3.39 -2.14
CA LYS A 87 -9.88 -3.02 -0.74
C LYS A 87 -8.62 -3.27 0.09
N GLU A 88 -7.97 -4.41 -0.10
CA GLU A 88 -6.72 -4.72 0.61
C GLU A 88 -5.57 -3.80 0.19
N LEU A 89 -5.46 -3.47 -1.10
CA LEU A 89 -4.51 -2.47 -1.60
C LEU A 89 -4.76 -1.11 -0.95
N LEU A 90 -6.01 -0.65 -0.90
CA LEU A 90 -6.38 0.60 -0.24
C LEU A 90 -5.97 0.60 1.24
N ALA A 91 -6.35 -0.46 1.97
CA ALA A 91 -6.06 -0.60 3.39
C ALA A 91 -4.55 -0.60 3.66
N ALA A 92 -3.78 -1.39 2.91
CA ALA A 92 -2.32 -1.47 3.04
C ALA A 92 -1.65 -0.14 2.72
N MET A 93 -2.03 0.51 1.62
CA MET A 93 -1.50 1.83 1.23
C MET A 93 -1.82 2.90 2.27
N TRP A 94 -3.02 2.88 2.85
CA TRP A 94 -3.42 3.83 3.89
C TRP A 94 -2.67 3.59 5.20
N GLN A 95 -2.62 2.35 5.66
CA GLN A 95 -1.99 1.97 6.92
C GLN A 95 -0.48 2.23 6.89
N TYR A 96 0.19 2.00 5.77
CA TYR A 96 1.64 2.16 5.63
C TYR A 96 2.04 3.30 4.68
N ARG A 97 1.20 4.33 4.53
CA ARG A 97 1.41 5.46 3.61
C ARG A 97 2.76 6.16 3.76
N PHE A 98 3.36 6.17 4.97
CA PHE A 98 4.70 6.72 5.17
C PHE A 98 5.77 6.00 4.32
N LEU A 99 5.65 4.68 4.12
CA LEU A 99 6.60 3.91 3.30
C LEU A 99 6.59 4.43 1.86
N HIS A 100 5.41 4.71 1.30
CA HIS A 100 5.27 5.21 -0.07
C HIS A 100 5.72 6.67 -0.20
N ARG A 101 5.50 7.49 0.83
CA ARG A 101 5.91 8.89 0.84
C ARG A 101 7.43 9.05 0.91
N ASP A 102 8.09 8.27 1.77
CA ASP A 102 9.49 8.46 2.14
C ASP A 102 10.43 7.41 1.52
N LEU A 103 9.93 6.54 0.62
CA LEU A 103 10.60 5.34 0.11
C LEU A 103 12.06 5.55 -0.28
N GLU A 104 12.36 6.50 -1.19
CA GLU A 104 13.72 6.72 -1.70
C GLU A 104 14.73 6.92 -0.57
N HIS A 105 14.37 7.76 0.41
CA HIS A 105 15.24 8.02 1.56
C HIS A 105 15.40 6.80 2.47
N LEU A 106 14.33 6.04 2.67
CA LEU A 106 14.37 4.80 3.46
C LEU A 106 15.34 3.79 2.82
N LEU A 107 15.29 3.63 1.51
CA LEU A 107 16.17 2.70 0.78
C LEU A 107 17.61 3.20 0.71
N ASP A 108 17.84 4.50 0.56
CA ASP A 108 19.20 5.08 0.55
C ASP A 108 19.89 4.97 1.92
N SER A 109 19.10 5.05 3.01
CA SER A 109 19.61 5.05 4.38
C SER A 109 19.87 3.64 4.93
N ASP A 110 19.36 2.59 4.27
CA ASP A 110 19.46 1.20 4.73
C ASP A 110 19.61 0.22 3.55
N PRO A 111 20.85 -0.23 3.26
CA PRO A 111 21.13 -1.16 2.16
C PRO A 111 20.43 -2.53 2.28
N GLU A 112 20.16 -2.99 3.52
CA GLU A 112 19.48 -4.26 3.76
C GLU A 112 17.99 -4.12 3.41
N LEU A 113 17.36 -3.03 3.87
CA LEU A 113 15.99 -2.69 3.49
C LEU A 113 15.86 -2.52 1.97
N ALA A 114 16.83 -1.86 1.32
CA ALA A 114 16.86 -1.72 -0.14
C ALA A 114 16.91 -3.08 -0.86
N ALA A 115 17.75 -4.01 -0.40
CA ALA A 115 17.82 -5.35 -0.96
C ALA A 115 16.52 -6.13 -0.77
N ARG A 116 15.88 -5.98 0.39
CA ARG A 116 14.60 -6.62 0.69
C ARG A 116 13.46 -6.04 -0.15
N TYR A 117 13.37 -4.72 -0.28
CA TYR A 117 12.39 -4.05 -1.12
C TYR A 117 12.48 -4.49 -2.58
N ARG A 118 13.68 -4.63 -3.14
CA ARG A 118 13.87 -5.13 -4.51
C ARG A 118 13.29 -6.53 -4.72
N ARG A 119 13.46 -7.44 -3.76
CA ARG A 119 12.86 -8.78 -3.83
C ARG A 119 11.34 -8.71 -3.69
N PHE A 120 10.85 -7.89 -2.77
CA PHE A 120 9.42 -7.66 -2.57
C PHE A 120 8.73 -7.12 -3.82
N SER A 121 9.30 -6.11 -4.48
CA SER A 121 8.73 -5.53 -5.70
C SER A 121 8.69 -6.53 -6.85
N GLN A 122 9.73 -7.35 -7.01
CA GLN A 122 9.75 -8.43 -8.01
C GLN A 122 8.65 -9.46 -7.75
N ARG A 123 8.46 -9.89 -6.49
CA ARG A 123 7.37 -10.81 -6.13
C ARG A 123 6.01 -10.19 -6.42
N CYS A 124 5.79 -8.92 -6.07
CA CYS A 124 4.53 -8.24 -6.32
C CYS A 124 4.19 -8.17 -7.82
N LEU A 125 5.16 -7.86 -8.68
CA LEU A 125 4.97 -7.84 -10.14
C LEU A 125 4.63 -9.23 -10.68
N ILE A 126 5.32 -10.28 -10.20
CA ILE A 126 5.03 -11.67 -10.60
C ILE A 126 3.61 -12.07 -10.17
N GLN A 127 3.23 -11.79 -8.92
CA GLN A 127 1.90 -12.13 -8.42
C GLN A 127 0.80 -11.32 -9.11
N GLY A 128 1.02 -10.03 -9.37
CA GLY A 128 0.10 -9.20 -10.14
C GLY A 128 -0.13 -9.76 -11.55
N THR A 129 0.93 -10.22 -12.22
CA THR A 129 0.83 -10.87 -13.53
C THR A 129 -0.04 -12.13 -13.44
N HIS A 130 0.15 -12.98 -12.42
CA HIS A 130 -0.67 -14.17 -12.23
C HIS A 130 -2.14 -13.85 -11.91
N ILE A 131 -2.39 -12.78 -11.13
CA ILE A 131 -3.76 -12.33 -10.82
C ILE A 131 -4.47 -11.89 -12.11
N TYR A 132 -3.83 -11.06 -12.93
CA TYR A 132 -4.40 -10.65 -14.21
C TYR A 132 -4.59 -11.81 -15.18
N ALA A 133 -3.65 -12.76 -15.23
CA ALA A 133 -3.83 -14.00 -15.99
C ALA A 133 -5.05 -14.78 -15.51
N GLY A 134 -5.26 -14.91 -14.19
CA GLY A 134 -6.45 -15.55 -13.62
C GLY A 134 -7.76 -14.84 -14.00
N PHE A 135 -7.77 -13.51 -14.08
CA PHE A 135 -8.93 -12.76 -14.59
C PHE A 135 -9.18 -12.97 -16.08
N VAL A 136 -8.13 -13.16 -16.88
CA VAL A 136 -8.25 -13.51 -18.30
C VAL A 136 -8.79 -14.93 -18.47
N GLU A 137 -8.27 -15.90 -17.71
CA GLU A 137 -8.75 -17.29 -17.70
C GLU A 137 -10.23 -17.40 -17.27
N ALA A 138 -10.67 -16.56 -16.33
CA ALA A 138 -12.06 -16.45 -15.90
C ALA A 138 -12.96 -15.71 -16.92
N GLY A 139 -12.40 -15.17 -18.01
CA GLY A 139 -13.13 -14.41 -19.01
C GLY A 139 -13.62 -13.04 -18.51
N ILE A 140 -13.05 -12.50 -17.43
CA ILE A 140 -13.39 -11.17 -16.90
C ILE A 140 -12.67 -10.07 -17.71
N LEU A 141 -11.42 -10.35 -18.08
CA LEU A 141 -10.59 -9.48 -18.92
C LEU A 141 -10.20 -10.20 -20.20
N ARG A 142 -9.90 -9.43 -21.25
CA ARG A 142 -9.37 -9.92 -22.52
C ARG A 142 -8.06 -9.21 -22.83
N MET A 143 -6.95 -9.84 -22.45
CA MET A 143 -5.60 -9.34 -22.66
C MET A 143 -4.69 -10.44 -23.20
N ASP A 144 -3.74 -10.05 -24.04
CA ASP A 144 -2.58 -10.90 -24.35
C ASP A 144 -1.51 -10.80 -23.24
N LYS A 145 -0.45 -11.60 -23.36
CA LYS A 145 0.63 -11.67 -22.35
C LYS A 145 1.38 -10.34 -22.20
N VAL A 146 1.60 -9.60 -23.29
CA VAL A 146 2.31 -8.32 -23.28
C VAL A 146 1.46 -7.25 -22.61
N GLN A 147 0.15 -7.27 -22.85
CA GLN A 147 -0.82 -6.40 -22.20
C GLN A 147 -0.89 -6.68 -20.70
N ILE A 148 -0.91 -7.95 -20.27
CA ILE A 148 -0.86 -8.33 -18.84
C ILE A 148 0.40 -7.77 -18.17
N GLU A 149 1.58 -7.99 -18.77
CA GLU A 149 2.86 -7.51 -18.23
C GLU A 149 2.88 -5.97 -18.12
N SER A 150 2.49 -5.30 -19.20
CA SER A 150 2.47 -3.83 -19.27
C SER A 150 1.49 -3.22 -18.26
N LEU A 151 0.29 -3.79 -18.14
CA LEU A 151 -0.72 -3.30 -17.21
C LEU A 151 -0.29 -3.53 -15.76
N THR A 152 0.31 -4.69 -15.46
CA THR A 152 0.84 -4.99 -14.12
C THR A 152 1.93 -3.99 -13.72
N LEU A 153 2.87 -3.68 -14.62
CA LEU A 153 3.91 -2.69 -14.39
C LEU A 153 3.33 -1.28 -14.18
N ASN A 154 2.40 -0.87 -15.04
CA ASN A 154 1.75 0.43 -14.91
C ASN A 154 0.97 0.56 -13.60
N ALA A 155 0.24 -0.48 -13.20
CA ALA A 155 -0.47 -0.52 -11.92
C ALA A 155 0.51 -0.38 -10.74
N TRP A 156 1.65 -1.09 -10.78
CA TRP A 156 2.70 -0.96 -9.77
C TRP A 156 3.25 0.48 -9.67
N ILE A 157 3.58 1.09 -10.80
CA ILE A 157 4.10 2.47 -10.85
C ILE A 157 3.08 3.45 -10.27
N ILE A 158 1.80 3.33 -10.65
CA ILE A 158 0.73 4.19 -10.15
C ILE A 158 0.58 4.03 -8.63
N LEU A 159 0.42 2.81 -8.14
CA LEU A 159 0.20 2.54 -6.71
C LEU A 159 1.37 3.02 -5.87
N THR A 160 2.61 2.78 -6.31
CA THR A 160 3.81 3.20 -5.56
C THR A 160 4.09 4.70 -5.65
N SER A 161 3.61 5.39 -6.68
CA SER A 161 3.85 6.83 -6.88
C SER A 161 2.69 7.73 -6.45
N TRP A 162 1.49 7.19 -6.26
CA TRP A 162 0.29 7.99 -5.99
C TRP A 162 0.38 8.83 -4.72
N VAL A 163 0.87 8.24 -3.62
CA VAL A 163 1.05 8.97 -2.35
C VAL A 163 2.03 10.13 -2.52
N ARG A 164 3.12 9.92 -3.27
CA ARG A 164 4.09 10.97 -3.58
C ARG A 164 3.45 12.08 -4.41
N PHE A 165 2.68 11.73 -5.44
CA PHE A 165 1.93 12.69 -6.25
C PHE A 165 0.99 13.56 -5.40
N LEU A 166 0.26 12.97 -4.45
CA LEU A 166 -0.60 13.74 -3.53
C LEU A 166 0.23 14.69 -2.66
N CYS A 167 1.39 14.25 -2.16
CA CYS A 167 2.25 15.08 -1.32
C CYS A 167 2.90 16.25 -2.07
N THR A 168 3.08 16.18 -3.39
CA THR A 168 3.68 17.25 -4.19
C THR A 168 2.66 18.18 -4.83
N THR A 169 1.39 17.79 -4.88
CA THR A 169 0.35 18.52 -5.62
C THR A 169 -0.64 19.23 -4.69
N ARG A 170 -0.73 18.82 -3.42
CA ARG A 170 -1.63 19.44 -2.43
C ARG A 170 -0.90 20.51 -1.64
N GLU A 171 -1.62 21.57 -1.25
CA GLU A 171 -1.07 22.65 -0.41
C GLU A 171 -0.61 22.12 0.97
N ASN A 172 -1.40 21.23 1.59
CA ASN A 172 -1.05 20.55 2.84
C ASN A 172 -0.73 19.06 2.62
N SER A 173 0.54 18.79 2.37
CA SER A 173 1.09 17.44 2.09
C SER A 173 1.02 16.46 3.28
N ASN A 174 0.81 16.97 4.50
CA ASN A 174 0.80 16.16 5.72
C ASN A 174 -0.57 15.50 6.03
N HIS A 175 -1.67 16.02 5.49
CA HIS A 175 -3.04 15.55 5.81
C HIS A 175 -3.66 14.78 4.64
N LEU A 176 -3.18 13.57 4.38
CA LEU A 176 -3.80 12.67 3.42
C LEU A 176 -5.12 12.10 3.96
N SER A 177 -6.12 11.94 3.09
CA SER A 177 -7.36 11.23 3.40
C SER A 177 -7.37 9.85 2.76
N GLU A 178 -8.10 8.91 3.36
CA GLU A 178 -8.29 7.58 2.77
C GLU A 178 -9.00 7.67 1.41
N GLN A 179 -9.91 8.63 1.23
CA GLN A 179 -10.55 8.91 -0.06
C GLN A 179 -9.54 9.34 -1.13
N ALA A 180 -8.54 10.15 -0.77
CA ALA A 180 -7.48 10.51 -1.70
C ALA A 180 -6.65 9.29 -2.12
N ILE A 181 -6.38 8.33 -1.23
CA ILE A 181 -5.71 7.07 -1.59
C ILE A 181 -6.61 6.17 -2.44
N LYS A 182 -7.91 6.09 -2.11
CA LYS A 182 -8.91 5.35 -2.87
C LYS A 182 -8.95 5.80 -4.34
N ARG A 183 -8.76 7.09 -4.61
CA ARG A 183 -8.61 7.62 -5.97
C ARG A 183 -7.42 7.01 -6.73
N GLY A 184 -6.30 6.75 -6.05
CA GLY A 184 -5.13 6.09 -6.63
C GLY A 184 -5.42 4.64 -6.99
N VAL A 185 -6.09 3.91 -6.10
CA VAL A 185 -6.56 2.54 -6.38
C VAL A 185 -7.55 2.52 -7.55
N TYR A 186 -8.44 3.51 -7.65
CA TYR A 186 -9.32 3.67 -8.81
C TYR A 186 -8.56 3.83 -10.13
N GLN A 187 -7.38 4.45 -10.17
CA GLN A 187 -6.59 4.52 -11.40
C GLN A 187 -6.17 3.14 -11.93
N VAL A 188 -5.99 2.15 -11.05
CA VAL A 188 -5.70 0.76 -11.47
C VAL A 188 -6.90 0.15 -12.19
N LEU A 189 -8.13 0.40 -11.72
CA LEU A 189 -9.34 0.00 -12.45
C LEU A 189 -9.42 0.67 -13.82
N VAL A 190 -9.03 1.95 -13.93
CA VAL A 190 -9.07 2.67 -15.22
C VAL A 190 -8.11 2.04 -16.25
N LEU A 191 -6.95 1.53 -15.83
CA LEU A 191 -5.99 0.88 -16.74
C LEU A 191 -6.56 -0.33 -17.50
N GLU A 192 -7.53 -1.01 -16.90
CA GLU A 192 -8.11 -2.23 -17.46
C GLU A 192 -9.46 -2.01 -18.15
N ALA A 193 -10.02 -0.80 -18.09
CA ALA A 193 -11.35 -0.49 -18.62
C ALA A 193 -11.56 -0.95 -20.07
N GLY A 194 -10.52 -0.82 -20.91
CA GLY A 194 -10.54 -1.23 -22.32
C GLY A 194 -10.46 -2.74 -22.55
N PHE A 195 -10.15 -3.53 -21.52
CA PHE A 195 -9.99 -4.99 -21.60
C PHE A 195 -11.15 -5.75 -20.97
N VAL A 196 -12.08 -5.07 -20.29
CA VAL A 196 -13.25 -5.71 -19.66
C VAL A 196 -14.14 -6.36 -20.73
N THR A 197 -14.45 -7.64 -20.54
CA THR A 197 -15.33 -8.38 -21.44
C THR A 197 -16.79 -7.98 -21.26
N ASP A 198 -17.61 -8.20 -22.29
CA ASP A 198 -19.04 -7.84 -22.22
C ASP A 198 -19.78 -8.58 -21.11
N GLN A 199 -19.43 -9.85 -20.84
CA GLN A 199 -20.06 -10.66 -19.79
C GLN A 199 -19.80 -10.15 -18.36
N SER A 200 -18.71 -9.39 -18.15
CA SER A 200 -18.32 -8.88 -16.83
C SER A 200 -18.48 -7.37 -16.69
N ARG A 201 -18.94 -6.69 -17.75
CA ARG A 201 -19.04 -5.23 -17.82
C ARG A 201 -19.83 -4.63 -16.67
N ASP A 202 -21.02 -5.13 -16.40
CA ASP A 202 -21.89 -4.57 -15.34
C ASP A 202 -21.28 -4.76 -13.95
N ALA A 203 -20.75 -5.95 -13.67
CA ALA A 203 -20.13 -6.26 -12.38
C ALA A 203 -18.85 -5.44 -12.14
N VAL A 204 -18.04 -5.21 -13.17
CA VAL A 204 -16.83 -4.37 -13.07
C VAL A 204 -17.19 -2.89 -13.01
N ASN A 205 -18.24 -2.43 -13.73
CA ASN A 205 -18.75 -1.06 -13.61
C ASN A 205 -19.19 -0.72 -12.18
N ALA A 206 -19.78 -1.66 -11.45
CA ALA A 206 -20.09 -1.47 -10.04
C ALA A 206 -18.82 -1.22 -9.18
N LEU A 207 -17.67 -1.78 -9.56
CA LEU A 207 -16.38 -1.47 -8.90
C LEU A 207 -15.88 -0.07 -9.27
N PHE A 208 -16.03 0.34 -10.54
CA PHE A 208 -15.73 1.71 -10.93
C PHE A 208 -16.51 2.72 -10.10
N GLU A 209 -17.81 2.50 -9.92
CA GLU A 209 -18.66 3.35 -9.08
C GLU A 209 -18.26 3.31 -7.60
N GLU A 210 -18.03 2.11 -7.04
CA GLU A 210 -17.62 1.96 -5.64
C GLU A 210 -16.30 2.69 -5.34
N PHE A 211 -15.33 2.62 -6.23
CA PHE A 211 -13.98 3.19 -6.01
C PHE A 211 -13.81 4.62 -6.52
N TYR A 212 -14.79 5.15 -7.26
CA TYR A 212 -14.68 6.50 -7.80
C TYR A 212 -14.64 7.54 -6.67
N VAL A 213 -13.63 8.41 -6.77
CA VAL A 213 -13.52 9.65 -6.01
C VAL A 213 -13.23 10.75 -7.04
N PRO A 214 -13.94 11.88 -7.03
CA PRO A 214 -13.61 13.04 -7.87
C PRO A 214 -12.17 13.51 -7.64
N LEU A 215 -11.48 13.92 -8.71
CA LEU A 215 -10.10 14.40 -8.58
C LEU A 215 -10.01 15.64 -7.67
N ALA A 216 -10.96 16.57 -7.79
CA ALA A 216 -11.04 17.74 -6.91
C ALA A 216 -11.07 17.31 -5.44
N GLN A 217 -11.96 16.39 -5.06
CA GLN A 217 -12.04 15.87 -3.69
C GLN A 217 -10.74 15.16 -3.24
N ALA A 218 -10.03 14.48 -4.14
CA ALA A 218 -8.77 13.83 -3.80
C ALA A 218 -7.60 14.82 -3.59
N LEU A 219 -7.67 16.01 -4.21
CA LEU A 219 -6.65 17.06 -4.12
C LEU A 219 -6.99 18.11 -3.05
N GLU A 220 -8.26 18.40 -2.83
CA GLU A 220 -8.73 19.36 -1.84
C GLU A 220 -8.68 18.79 -0.42
N GLU A 221 -8.72 19.68 0.57
CA GLU A 221 -8.95 19.30 1.95
C GLU A 221 -10.42 18.90 2.11
N VAL A 222 -10.68 17.73 2.70
CA VAL A 222 -11.95 17.58 3.41
C VAL A 222 -11.83 18.55 4.58
N GLY A 223 -12.50 19.70 4.46
CA GLY A 223 -12.53 20.75 5.47
C GLY A 223 -13.02 20.27 6.83
#